data_AF-A0A355CHA7-F1
#
_entry.id   AF-A0A355CHA7-F1
#
_cell.length_a   1.000
_cell.length_b   1.000
_cell.length_c   1.000
_cell.angle_alpha   90.00
_cell.angle_beta   90.00
_cell.angle_gamma   90.00
#
_symmetry.space_group_name_H-M   'P 1'
#
loop_
_entity.id
_entity.type
_entity.pdbx_description
1 polymer ?
#
loop_
_entity_poly.entity_id
_entity_poly.type
_entity_poly.pdbx_seq_one_letter_code
_entity_poly.pdbx_strand_id
1 'polypeptide(L)'
;MSDCCGLTEDAAKTGLDSVRDMIVPWELAWEVFNVVTVPKFYNLTKEAFPGFEELPANVQGGLVSLVFNRGTSMQGNSRLEMRVVRDLVTKKNVNKIAEQIRKMKRIWLGTPIEKGMTRRREAEADLIEETV
;
A
#
# COMPACT_ATOMS: atom_id res chain seq x y z
N MET A 1 21.81 -1.51 -16.60
CA MET A 1 20.50 -1.12 -16.00
C MET A 1 19.51 -0.57 -17.03
N SER A 2 19.93 0.10 -18.11
CA SER A 2 19.01 0.60 -19.16
C SER A 2 18.18 -0.49 -19.85
N ASP A 3 18.72 -1.70 -20.01
CA ASP A 3 18.12 -2.73 -20.89
C ASP A 3 16.88 -3.41 -20.32
N CYS A 4 16.67 -3.32 -19.00
CA CYS A 4 15.47 -3.84 -18.34
C CYS A 4 14.46 -2.76 -17.96
N CYS A 5 14.82 -1.47 -18.11
CA CYS A 5 13.93 -0.37 -17.79
C CYS A 5 12.74 -0.34 -18.74
N GLY A 6 11.52 -0.30 -18.20
CA GLY A 6 10.28 -0.23 -18.99
C GLY A 6 9.79 -1.57 -19.55
N LEU A 7 10.51 -2.67 -19.33
CA LEU A 7 10.01 -4.01 -19.67
C LEU A 7 8.87 -4.40 -18.73
N THR A 8 7.80 -4.97 -19.29
CA THR A 8 6.64 -5.49 -18.55
C THR A 8 6.31 -6.91 -19.02
N GLU A 9 5.51 -7.61 -18.22
CA GLU A 9 4.93 -8.93 -18.55
C GLU A 9 5.96 -9.92 -19.12
N ASP A 10 5.72 -10.49 -20.30
CA ASP A 10 6.56 -11.55 -20.89
C ASP A 10 7.93 -11.05 -21.34
N ALA A 11 8.04 -9.78 -21.73
CA ALA A 11 9.35 -9.16 -22.03
C ALA A 11 10.20 -9.09 -20.76
N ALA A 12 9.61 -8.70 -19.62
CA ALA A 12 10.30 -8.69 -18.34
C ALA A 12 10.69 -10.10 -17.87
N LYS A 13 9.81 -11.10 -18.04
CA LYS A 13 10.14 -12.51 -17.72
C LYS A 13 11.33 -13.02 -18.53
N THR A 14 11.36 -12.70 -19.83
CA THR A 14 12.43 -13.13 -20.75
C THR A 14 13.76 -12.46 -20.39
N GLY A 15 13.73 -11.18 -20.04
CA GLY A 15 14.92 -10.43 -19.62
C GLY A 15 15.44 -10.77 -18.23
N LEU A 16 14.73 -11.56 -17.42
CA LEU A 16 15.12 -11.83 -16.03
C LEU A 16 16.47 -12.55 -15.94
N ASP A 17 16.73 -13.49 -16.85
CA ASP A 17 17.96 -14.28 -16.85
C ASP A 17 19.21 -13.42 -17.04
N SER A 18 19.11 -12.28 -17.73
CA SER A 18 20.26 -11.40 -18.01
C SER A 18 20.70 -10.54 -16.82
N VAL A 19 19.95 -10.55 -15.71
CA VAL A 19 20.23 -9.73 -14.52
C VAL A 19 20.21 -10.54 -13.22
N ARG A 20 20.16 -11.88 -13.28
CA ARG A 20 20.07 -12.74 -12.09
C ARG A 20 21.28 -12.65 -11.17
N ASP A 21 22.46 -12.36 -11.71
CA ASP A 21 23.71 -12.19 -10.99
C ASP A 21 23.85 -10.79 -10.38
N MET A 22 22.93 -9.86 -10.67
CA MET A 22 22.93 -8.54 -10.06
C MET A 22 22.56 -8.61 -8.59
N ILE A 23 23.50 -8.20 -7.73
CA ILE A 23 23.30 -8.08 -6.29
C ILE A 23 23.18 -6.59 -5.97
N VAL A 24 22.03 -6.19 -5.41
CA VAL A 24 21.84 -4.84 -4.86
C VAL A 24 22.18 -4.86 -3.37
N PRO A 25 23.18 -4.08 -2.91
CA PRO A 25 23.49 -3.98 -1.50
C PRO A 25 22.28 -3.51 -0.69
N TRP A 26 22.09 -4.07 0.51
CA TRP A 26 20.96 -3.72 1.38
C TRP A 26 20.89 -2.22 1.66
N GLU A 27 22.02 -1.59 2.02
CA GLU A 27 22.06 -0.16 2.33
C GLU A 27 21.61 0.71 1.16
N LEU A 28 22.01 0.35 -0.06
CA LEU A 28 21.61 1.06 -1.27
C LEU A 28 20.12 0.86 -1.57
N ALA A 29 19.61 -0.37 -1.43
CA ALA A 29 18.19 -0.66 -1.59
C ALA A 29 17.34 0.09 -0.55
N TRP A 30 17.82 0.15 0.69
CA TRP A 30 17.18 0.83 1.80
C TRP A 30 17.18 2.35 1.61
N GLU A 31 18.27 2.93 1.13
CA GLU A 31 18.34 4.36 0.81
C GLU A 31 17.34 4.73 -0.28
N VAL A 32 17.30 3.99 -1.39
CA VAL A 32 16.33 4.23 -2.47
C VAL A 32 14.90 4.05 -1.97
N PHE A 33 14.65 3.06 -1.11
CA PHE A 33 13.35 2.86 -0.51
C PHE A 33 12.91 4.08 0.31
N ASN A 34 13.77 4.58 1.20
CA ASN A 34 13.42 5.70 2.09
C ASN A 34 13.39 7.06 1.39
N VAL A 35 14.29 7.31 0.44
CA VAL A 35 14.45 8.63 -0.19
C VAL A 35 13.54 8.78 -1.41
N VAL A 36 13.20 7.67 -2.10
CA VAL A 36 12.40 7.72 -3.33
C VAL A 36 11.03 7.07 -3.14
N THR A 37 11.01 5.85 -2.62
CA THR A 37 9.77 5.05 -2.64
C THR A 37 8.78 5.52 -1.58
N VAL A 38 9.22 5.67 -0.33
CA VAL A 38 8.36 6.11 0.78
C VAL A 38 7.75 7.49 0.51
N PRO A 39 8.52 8.54 0.11
CA PRO A 39 7.96 9.86 -0.15
C PRO A 39 6.97 9.87 -1.30
N LYS A 40 7.23 9.08 -2.37
CA LYS A 40 6.28 8.91 -3.47
C LYS A 40 4.94 8.38 -2.97
N PHE A 41 4.94 7.30 -2.20
CA PHE A 41 3.70 6.70 -1.71
C PHE A 41 3.04 7.53 -0.60
N TYR A 42 3.81 8.26 0.19
CA TYR A 42 3.29 9.26 1.14
C TYR A 42 2.47 10.33 0.41
N ASN A 43 3.04 10.93 -0.64
CA ASN A 43 2.35 11.96 -1.42
C ASN A 43 1.10 11.43 -2.12
N LEU A 44 1.18 10.23 -2.72
CA LEU A 44 0.02 9.57 -3.31
C LEU A 44 -1.08 9.30 -2.27
N THR A 45 -0.70 8.97 -1.04
CA THR A 45 -1.65 8.75 0.06
C THR A 45 -2.31 10.05 0.49
N LYS A 46 -1.52 11.13 0.60
CA LYS A 46 -2.01 12.48 0.88
C LYS A 46 -3.06 12.93 -0.15
N GLU A 47 -2.80 12.71 -1.43
CA GLU A 47 -3.73 13.04 -2.51
C GLU A 47 -5.00 12.19 -2.47
N ALA A 48 -4.87 10.89 -2.19
CA ALA A 48 -6.01 9.97 -2.11
C ALA A 48 -6.91 10.21 -0.89
N PHE A 49 -6.33 10.68 0.23
CA PHE A 49 -6.99 10.85 1.52
C PHE A 49 -6.74 12.26 2.08
N PRO A 50 -7.49 13.28 1.65
CA PRO A 50 -7.33 14.64 2.17
C PRO A 50 -7.49 14.69 3.69
N GLY A 51 -6.52 15.29 4.39
CA GLY A 51 -6.48 15.38 5.85
C GLY A 51 -5.71 14.26 6.56
N PHE A 52 -5.11 13.30 5.82
CA PHE A 52 -4.39 12.19 6.45
C PHE A 52 -3.17 12.62 7.28
N GLU A 53 -2.51 13.73 6.92
CA GLU A 53 -1.33 14.25 7.64
C GLU A 53 -1.67 14.73 9.05
N GLU A 54 -2.95 15.00 9.32
CA GLU A 54 -3.44 15.40 10.64
C GLU A 54 -3.78 14.21 11.54
N LEU A 55 -3.67 12.98 11.02
CA LEU A 55 -3.88 11.77 11.78
C LEU A 55 -2.58 11.32 12.46
N PRO A 56 -2.64 10.50 13.51
CA PRO A 56 -1.44 10.01 14.17
C PRO A 56 -0.54 9.18 13.25
N ALA A 57 0.76 9.11 13.57
CA ALA A 57 1.79 8.51 12.72
C ALA A 57 1.50 7.06 12.33
N ASN A 58 0.98 6.25 13.25
CA ASN A 58 0.58 4.87 12.98
C ASN A 58 -0.56 4.78 11.96
N VAL A 59 -1.52 5.71 12.03
CA VAL A 59 -2.60 5.82 11.03
C VAL A 59 -2.06 6.21 9.66
N GLN A 60 -1.13 7.16 9.63
CA GLN A 60 -0.44 7.53 8.40
C GLN A 60 0.31 6.33 7.79
N GLY A 61 1.06 5.58 8.61
CA GLY A 61 1.79 4.38 8.18
C GLY A 61 0.86 3.29 7.61
N GLY A 62 -0.26 3.02 8.28
CA GLY A 62 -1.28 2.07 7.80
C GLY A 62 -1.88 2.46 6.45
N LEU A 63 -2.23 3.73 6.27
CA LEU A 63 -2.79 4.24 5.00
C LEU A 63 -1.74 4.27 3.87
N VAL A 64 -0.49 4.60 4.17
CA VAL A 64 0.61 4.54 3.19
C VAL A 64 0.85 3.10 2.74
N SER A 65 0.85 2.13 3.67
CA SER A 65 0.95 0.70 3.30
C SER A 65 -0.21 0.24 2.43
N LEU A 66 -1.43 0.70 2.73
CA LEU A 66 -2.60 0.40 1.92
C LEU A 66 -2.44 0.91 0.48
N VAL A 67 -2.05 2.19 0.31
CA VAL A 67 -1.85 2.79 -1.02
C VAL A 67 -0.66 2.17 -1.74
N PHE A 68 0.40 1.78 -1.04
CA PHE A 68 1.51 1.03 -1.63
C PHE A 68 1.03 -0.26 -2.29
N ASN A 69 0.14 -1.00 -1.62
CA ASN A 69 -0.38 -2.27 -2.14
C ASN A 69 -1.47 -2.10 -3.21
N ARG A 70 -2.33 -1.09 -3.05
CA ARG A 70 -3.57 -0.99 -3.81
C ARG A 70 -3.59 0.17 -4.79
N GLY A 71 -2.67 1.12 -4.72
CA GLY A 71 -2.73 2.37 -5.46
C GLY A 71 -3.89 3.28 -5.01
N THR A 72 -4.01 4.43 -5.68
CA THR A 72 -4.91 5.54 -5.28
C THR A 72 -6.31 5.48 -5.89
N SER A 73 -6.59 4.54 -6.78
CA SER A 73 -7.87 4.48 -7.49
C SER A 73 -9.05 4.31 -6.53
N MET A 74 -10.08 5.14 -6.74
CA MET A 74 -11.35 5.11 -6.01
C MET A 74 -12.49 4.51 -6.84
N GLN A 75 -12.21 3.93 -8.00
CA GLN A 75 -13.22 3.48 -8.96
C GLN A 75 -13.53 1.99 -8.83
N GLY A 76 -14.80 1.63 -9.00
CA GLY A 76 -15.27 0.24 -9.02
C GLY A 76 -15.62 -0.34 -7.64
N ASN A 77 -16.14 -1.58 -7.67
CA ASN A 77 -16.68 -2.28 -6.50
C ASN A 77 -15.61 -2.69 -5.47
N SER A 78 -14.39 -3.00 -5.95
CA SER A 78 -13.26 -3.35 -5.08
C SER A 78 -12.65 -2.15 -4.35
N ARG A 79 -13.19 -0.94 -4.54
CA ARG A 79 -12.72 0.32 -3.92
C ARG A 79 -13.73 0.93 -2.96
N LEU A 80 -14.82 0.21 -2.63
CA LEU A 80 -15.86 0.71 -1.72
C LEU A 80 -15.28 1.16 -0.38
N GLU A 81 -14.53 0.30 0.29
CA GLU A 81 -13.94 0.58 1.59
C GLU A 81 -12.93 1.73 1.52
N MET A 82 -12.19 1.88 0.41
CA MET A 82 -11.25 3.00 0.25
C MET A 82 -11.99 4.34 0.19
N ARG A 83 -13.15 4.41 -0.48
CA ARG A 83 -13.98 5.62 -0.48
C ARG A 83 -14.51 5.94 0.91
N VAL A 84 -14.94 4.92 1.64
CA VAL A 84 -15.39 5.10 3.04
C VAL A 84 -14.24 5.57 3.93
N VAL A 85 -13.04 4.98 3.80
CA VAL A 85 -11.84 5.43 4.52
C VAL A 85 -11.55 6.89 4.25
N ARG A 86 -11.61 7.35 2.98
CA ARG A 86 -11.42 8.76 2.64
C ARG A 86 -12.38 9.68 3.37
N ASP A 87 -13.65 9.30 3.46
CA ASP A 87 -14.65 10.12 4.16
C ASP A 87 -14.52 10.02 5.70
N LEU A 88 -13.85 8.99 6.23
CA LEU A 88 -13.55 8.82 7.66
C LEU A 88 -12.28 9.56 8.08
N VAL A 89 -11.30 9.71 7.18
CA VAL A 89 -10.07 10.48 7.40
C VAL A 89 -10.41 11.94 7.73
N THR A 90 -11.34 12.55 7.00
CA THR A 90 -11.79 13.93 7.27
C THR A 90 -12.49 14.08 8.62
N LYS A 91 -13.07 12.99 9.14
CA LYS A 91 -13.73 12.92 10.45
C LYS A 91 -12.78 12.47 11.58
N LYS A 92 -11.51 12.17 11.25
CA LYS A 92 -10.50 11.65 12.18
C LYS A 92 -10.95 10.41 12.98
N ASN A 93 -11.81 9.57 12.38
CA ASN A 93 -12.36 8.41 13.07
C ASN A 93 -11.47 7.17 12.88
N VAL A 94 -10.41 7.09 13.68
CA VAL A 94 -9.36 6.05 13.62
C VAL A 94 -9.94 4.63 13.67
N ASN A 95 -10.81 4.35 14.65
CA ASN A 95 -11.41 3.01 14.83
C ASN A 95 -12.22 2.58 13.60
N LYS A 96 -12.99 3.50 13.02
CA LYS A 96 -13.75 3.20 11.80
C LYS A 96 -12.85 3.00 10.59
N ILE A 97 -11.71 3.68 10.51
CA ILE A 97 -10.73 3.46 9.44
C ILE A 97 -10.18 2.03 9.53
N ALA A 98 -9.74 1.59 10.70
CA ALA A 98 -9.26 0.22 10.92
C ALA A 98 -10.32 -0.84 10.55
N GLU A 99 -11.58 -0.61 10.97
CA GLU A 99 -12.70 -1.48 10.61
C GLU A 99 -12.88 -1.62 9.09
N GLN A 100 -12.77 -0.52 8.34
CA GLN A 100 -12.87 -0.55 6.89
C GLN A 100 -11.69 -1.26 6.22
N ILE A 101 -10.47 -1.11 6.75
CA ILE A 101 -9.31 -1.85 6.24
C ILE A 101 -9.52 -3.36 6.41
N ARG A 102 -10.03 -3.83 7.55
CA ARG A 102 -10.38 -5.25 7.73
C ARG A 102 -11.50 -5.71 6.79
N LYS A 103 -12.50 -4.86 6.53
CA LYS A 103 -13.59 -5.19 5.59
C LYS A 103 -13.10 -5.43 4.16
N MET A 104 -11.97 -4.84 3.76
CA MET A 104 -11.39 -5.06 2.43
C MET A 104 -11.00 -6.52 2.16
N LYS A 105 -10.86 -7.37 3.19
CA LYS A 105 -10.59 -8.81 3.03
C LYS A 105 -11.58 -9.50 2.08
N ARG A 106 -12.83 -9.03 2.02
CA ARG A 106 -13.86 -9.56 1.11
C ARG A 106 -13.44 -9.57 -0.37
N ILE A 107 -12.52 -8.69 -0.77
CA ILE A 107 -12.07 -8.56 -2.16
C ILE A 107 -11.36 -9.83 -2.62
N TRP A 108 -10.69 -10.53 -1.70
CA TRP A 108 -9.86 -11.69 -2.00
C TRP A 108 -10.44 -13.00 -1.49
N LEU A 109 -11.67 -12.99 -0.96
CA LEU A 109 -12.34 -14.18 -0.48
C LEU A 109 -12.46 -15.21 -1.61
N GLY A 110 -12.01 -16.44 -1.35
CA GLY A 110 -12.00 -17.54 -2.32
C GLY A 110 -10.85 -17.48 -3.34
N THR A 111 -9.95 -16.49 -3.27
CA THR A 111 -8.80 -16.39 -4.18
C THR A 111 -7.54 -17.05 -3.59
N PRO A 112 -6.57 -17.48 -4.42
CA PRO A 112 -5.32 -18.08 -3.92
C PRO A 112 -4.51 -17.18 -2.98
N ILE A 113 -4.69 -15.86 -3.06
CA ILE A 113 -3.96 -14.87 -2.27
C ILE A 113 -4.70 -14.41 -1.02
N GLU A 114 -5.89 -14.97 -0.73
CA GLU A 114 -6.74 -14.59 0.40
C GLU A 114 -5.96 -14.55 1.71
N LYS A 115 -5.24 -15.63 2.04
CA LYS A 115 -4.49 -15.75 3.30
C LYS A 115 -3.46 -14.64 3.45
N GLY A 116 -2.74 -14.32 2.38
CA GLY A 116 -1.73 -13.26 2.38
C GLY A 116 -2.35 -11.87 2.52
N MET A 117 -3.44 -11.60 1.80
CA MET A 117 -4.14 -10.32 1.87
C MET A 117 -4.87 -10.11 3.20
N THR A 118 -5.46 -11.16 3.76
CA THR A 118 -6.04 -11.16 5.10
C THR A 118 -5.00 -10.79 6.15
N ARG A 119 -3.86 -11.48 6.18
CA ARG A 119 -2.77 -11.14 7.11
C ARG A 119 -2.33 -9.69 6.98
N ARG A 120 -2.21 -9.18 5.74
CA ARG A 120 -1.79 -7.79 5.50
C ARG A 120 -2.82 -6.78 5.99
N ARG A 121 -4.12 -6.99 5.71
CA ARG A 121 -5.20 -6.08 6.15
C ARG A 121 -5.38 -6.09 7.66
N GLU A 122 -5.20 -7.23 8.32
CA GLU A 122 -5.20 -7.30 9.78
C GLU A 122 -4.03 -6.49 10.36
N ALA A 123 -2.79 -6.75 9.91
CA ALA A 123 -1.62 -6.03 10.43
C ALA A 123 -1.69 -4.51 10.21
N GLU A 124 -2.23 -4.06 9.06
CA GLU A 124 -2.47 -2.63 8.82
C GLU A 124 -3.53 -2.05 9.76
N ALA A 125 -4.59 -2.79 10.07
CA ALA A 125 -5.62 -2.33 11.00
C ALA A 125 -5.13 -2.35 12.45
N ASP A 126 -4.35 -3.37 12.84
CA ASP A 126 -3.74 -3.46 14.17
C ASP A 126 -2.80 -2.28 14.42
N LEU A 127 -1.93 -1.96 13.45
CA LEU A 127 -1.06 -0.77 13.54
C LEU A 127 -1.86 0.51 13.76
N ILE A 128 -2.98 0.68 13.04
CA ILE A 128 -3.86 1.85 13.21
C ILE A 128 -4.44 1.91 14.62
N GLU A 129 -4.82 0.77 15.19
CA GLU A 129 -5.42 0.66 16.52
C GLU A 129 -4.42 0.83 17.66
N GLU A 130 -3.13 0.59 17.46
CA GLU A 130 -2.09 0.92 18.45
C GLU A 130 -1.99 2.43 18.78
N THR A 131 -2.74 3.25 18.05
CA THR A 131 -2.82 4.71 18.23
C THR A 131 -3.76 5.15 19.35
N VAL A 132 -4.76 4.34 19.68
CA VAL A 132 -5.87 4.69 20.59
C VAL A 132 -5.69 4.17 22.00
#